data_AF-A0A101T2P6-F1
#
_entry.id   AF-A0A101T2P6-F1
#
_cell.length_a   1.000
_cell.length_b   1.000
_cell.length_c   1.000
_cell.angle_alpha   90.00
_cell.angle_beta   90.00
_cell.angle_gamma   90.00
#
_symmetry.space_group_name_H-M   'P 1'
#
loop_
_entity.id
_entity.type
_entity.pdbx_description
1 polymer ?
#
loop_
_entity_poly.entity_id
_entity_poly.type
_entity_poly.pdbx_seq_one_letter_code
_entity_poly.pdbx_strand_id
1 'polypeptide(L)'
;MTRVRSRGSDARPHRPSSAPSPVSLDDCLRACSVHSGKLVGSLDPRRQAVAEALRQLLATWAVQEQSAPAPTATSLLRRTRAAATGSGGNLSNEVLDALLNVGNKAVVCAYDDELNLTVTITDTILHLRRSSRAGWRLRGRILEALGLPEEAAEAYERYLELTKEDGFGVRARVDGIHAATKARAELLTLLERTVPEATRFGAGPATDVWAEGLAAHAAGDPSGAEARLAGALLAMDREGAPEDEVQEALAHYLDLAGGRRTRPTPELTRALALYADVRRNRMRGPVPDPLFGGVQWLSLGEFRNRIAGKSVCLVANSGKVGESGLGHDIDAYDLVVRFNSYRIDPAHTGRRTDVHVTIHKHNYNWDKPVDTRLVLSGSSPDWKYSVRNKLIPGAQTYVNDESLRWPVRNIGGWTTEQFAAIPTSGFNMLWLLDFLDVSPTLDLIGFDFYESGAYRLPEAMKLAITNVHEYGSEKTWVMERAQSVSGMRISLR
;
A
#
# COMPACT_ATOMS: atom_id res chain seq x y z
N MET A 1 -8.59 -15.72 -15.20
CA MET A 1 -8.47 -14.98 -16.48
C MET A 1 -7.03 -15.11 -16.93
N THR A 2 -6.75 -16.16 -17.70
CA THR A 2 -5.40 -16.52 -18.18
C THR A 2 -5.01 -15.57 -19.31
N ARG A 3 -3.89 -14.85 -19.18
CA ARG A 3 -3.37 -13.97 -20.22
C ARG A 3 -2.93 -14.84 -21.41
N VAL A 4 -3.68 -14.79 -22.51
CA VAL A 4 -3.22 -15.34 -23.80
C VAL A 4 -2.38 -14.25 -24.48
N ARG A 5 -1.05 -14.37 -24.44
CA ARG A 5 -0.14 -13.54 -25.25
C ARG A 5 -0.13 -14.11 -26.67
N SER A 6 -0.47 -13.28 -27.66
CA SER A 6 -0.35 -13.65 -29.07
C SER A 6 1.13 -13.77 -29.47
N ARG A 7 1.53 -14.91 -30.03
CA ARG A 7 2.85 -15.12 -30.63
C ARG A 7 3.01 -14.22 -31.86
N GLY A 8 3.98 -13.32 -31.81
CA GLY A 8 4.46 -12.56 -32.97
C GLY A 8 5.84 -11.97 -32.71
N SER A 9 6.77 -12.21 -33.65
CA SER A 9 8.13 -11.65 -33.76
C SER A 9 9.19 -12.14 -32.75
N ASP A 10 10.08 -13.00 -33.25
CA ASP A 10 11.21 -13.66 -32.58
C ASP A 10 12.44 -12.74 -32.35
N ALA A 11 12.19 -11.48 -31.99
CA ALA A 11 13.21 -10.57 -31.49
C ALA A 11 12.75 -10.14 -30.09
N ARG A 12 13.35 -10.71 -29.03
CA ARG A 12 13.12 -10.23 -27.67
C ARG A 12 13.42 -8.72 -27.68
N PRO A 13 12.46 -7.84 -27.35
CA PRO A 13 12.73 -6.41 -27.28
C PRO A 13 13.91 -6.17 -26.32
N HIS A 14 14.76 -5.21 -26.66
CA HIS A 14 15.95 -4.91 -25.86
C HIS A 14 15.51 -4.60 -24.42
N ARG A 15 15.94 -5.44 -23.47
CA ARG A 15 15.64 -5.26 -22.04
C ARG A 15 16.08 -3.85 -21.62
N PRO A 16 15.17 -2.99 -21.14
CA PRO A 16 15.53 -1.64 -20.74
C PRO A 16 16.45 -1.69 -19.50
N SER A 17 17.50 -0.87 -19.51
CA SER A 17 18.45 -0.78 -18.39
C SER A 17 18.13 0.41 -17.49
N SER A 18 18.82 0.55 -16.34
CA SER A 18 18.74 1.78 -15.53
C SER A 18 19.27 3.02 -16.27
N ALA A 19 20.24 2.85 -17.17
CA ALA A 19 20.79 3.93 -17.98
C ALA A 19 19.85 4.26 -19.17
N PRO A 20 19.48 5.54 -19.38
CA PRO A 20 18.59 5.93 -20.46
C PRO A 20 19.26 5.80 -21.82
N SER A 21 18.54 5.19 -22.77
CA SER A 21 18.96 5.16 -24.17
C SER A 21 18.78 6.53 -24.83
N PRO A 22 19.64 6.94 -25.76
CA PRO A 22 19.46 8.21 -26.46
C PRO A 22 18.27 8.10 -27.42
N VAL A 23 17.19 8.82 -27.13
CA VAL A 23 16.00 8.94 -27.98
C VAL A 23 15.73 10.41 -28.24
N SER A 24 15.61 10.80 -29.52
CA SER A 24 15.31 12.18 -29.90
C SER A 24 13.90 12.60 -29.46
N LEU A 25 13.69 13.90 -29.23
CA LEU A 25 12.36 14.40 -28.87
C LEU A 25 11.33 14.12 -29.98
N ASP A 26 11.73 14.28 -31.24
CA ASP A 26 10.87 14.08 -32.41
C ASP A 26 10.41 12.62 -32.52
N ASP A 27 11.30 11.66 -32.27
CA ASP A 27 10.94 10.23 -32.29
C ASP A 27 9.99 9.86 -31.15
N CYS A 28 10.20 10.42 -29.96
CA CYS A 28 9.30 10.24 -28.82
C CYS A 28 7.91 10.82 -29.08
N LEU A 29 7.83 12.04 -29.63
CA LEU A 29 6.56 12.67 -29.98
C LEU A 29 5.84 11.91 -31.10
N ARG A 30 6.57 11.37 -32.07
CA ARG A 30 6.01 10.48 -33.10
C ARG A 30 5.45 9.21 -32.48
N ALA A 31 6.17 8.58 -31.55
CA ALA A 31 5.67 7.40 -30.82
C ALA A 31 4.40 7.74 -30.01
N CYS A 32 4.37 8.89 -29.33
CA CYS A 32 3.19 9.39 -28.62
C CYS A 32 1.98 9.59 -29.57
N SER A 33 2.21 10.18 -30.75
CA SER A 33 1.17 10.39 -31.75
C SER A 33 0.60 9.08 -32.29
N VAL A 34 1.46 8.14 -32.68
CA VAL A 34 1.05 6.80 -33.12
C VAL A 34 0.26 6.08 -32.04
N HIS A 35 0.73 6.13 -30.78
CA HIS A 35 0.04 5.49 -29.66
C HIS A 35 -1.30 6.13 -29.35
N SER A 36 -1.41 7.47 -29.48
CA SER A 36 -2.67 8.19 -29.34
C SER A 36 -3.73 7.68 -30.32
N GLY A 37 -3.34 7.38 -31.57
CA GLY A 37 -4.23 6.78 -32.57
C GLY A 37 -4.72 5.39 -32.20
N LYS A 38 -3.85 4.54 -31.64
CA LYS A 38 -4.20 3.17 -31.20
C LYS A 38 -5.23 3.14 -30.07
N LEU A 39 -5.28 4.19 -29.25
CA LEU A 39 -6.16 4.25 -28.09
C LEU A 39 -7.58 4.76 -28.40
N VAL A 40 -7.83 5.19 -29.64
CA VAL A 40 -9.15 5.63 -30.09
C VAL A 40 -10.16 4.49 -29.96
N GLY A 41 -11.29 4.75 -29.31
CA GLY A 41 -12.36 3.75 -29.12
C GLY A 41 -12.11 2.71 -28.02
N SER A 42 -11.05 2.86 -27.21
CA SER A 42 -10.84 1.98 -26.07
C SER A 42 -11.96 2.13 -25.02
N LEU A 43 -12.48 1.01 -24.53
CA LEU A 43 -13.47 0.96 -23.45
C LEU A 43 -12.84 0.92 -22.05
N ASP A 44 -11.52 0.75 -21.93
CA ASP A 44 -10.82 0.75 -20.63
C ASP A 44 -10.63 2.20 -20.15
N PRO A 45 -11.22 2.62 -19.01
CA PRO A 45 -11.10 3.98 -18.50
C PRO A 45 -9.64 4.43 -18.29
N ARG A 46 -8.72 3.50 -18.01
CA ARG A 46 -7.28 3.82 -17.85
C ARG A 46 -6.64 4.17 -19.18
N ARG A 47 -6.96 3.43 -20.24
CA ARG A 47 -6.51 3.75 -21.61
C ARG A 47 -7.13 5.04 -22.12
N GLN A 48 -8.39 5.34 -21.78
CA GLN A 48 -9.01 6.63 -22.08
C GLN A 48 -8.27 7.79 -21.40
N ALA A 49 -7.85 7.62 -20.15
CA ALA A 49 -7.06 8.62 -19.44
C ALA A 49 -5.67 8.85 -20.08
N VAL A 50 -5.03 7.80 -20.58
CA VAL A 50 -3.77 7.91 -21.35
C VAL A 50 -4.01 8.63 -22.67
N ALA A 51 -5.07 8.27 -23.41
CA ALA A 51 -5.42 8.91 -24.67
C ALA A 51 -5.67 10.41 -24.51
N GLU A 52 -6.32 10.83 -23.43
CA GLU A 52 -6.55 12.23 -23.12
C GLU A 52 -5.23 12.97 -22.83
N ALA A 53 -4.35 12.38 -22.03
CA ALA A 53 -3.03 12.96 -21.76
C ALA A 53 -2.17 13.08 -23.02
N LEU A 54 -2.25 12.11 -23.93
CA LEU A 54 -1.56 12.16 -25.22
C LEU A 54 -2.09 13.27 -26.12
N ARG A 55 -3.41 13.47 -26.20
CA ARG A 55 -4.01 14.60 -26.93
C ARG A 55 -3.53 15.94 -26.38
N GLN A 56 -3.51 16.08 -25.05
CA GLN A 56 -3.02 17.29 -24.38
C GLN A 56 -1.54 17.54 -24.71
N LEU A 57 -0.69 16.52 -24.61
CA LEU A 57 0.72 16.61 -24.98
C LEU A 57 0.91 17.09 -26.43
N LEU A 58 0.19 16.50 -27.38
CA LEU A 58 0.30 16.85 -28.80
C LEU A 58 -0.20 18.26 -29.08
N ALA A 59 -1.27 18.70 -28.40
CA ALA A 59 -1.77 20.07 -28.49
C ALA A 59 -0.75 21.08 -27.92
N THR A 60 -0.16 20.79 -26.75
CA THR A 60 0.89 21.61 -26.14
C THR A 60 2.09 21.75 -27.08
N TRP A 61 2.52 20.65 -27.70
CA TRP A 61 3.62 20.67 -28.67
C TRP A 61 3.29 21.52 -29.91
N ALA A 62 2.09 21.37 -30.47
CA ALA A 62 1.67 22.13 -31.65
C ALA A 62 1.66 23.65 -31.40
N VAL A 63 1.18 24.09 -30.23
CA VAL A 63 1.19 25.51 -29.83
C VAL A 63 2.63 26.04 -29.69
N GLN A 64 3.53 25.22 -29.15
CA GLN A 64 4.94 25.59 -28.99
C GLN A 64 5.67 25.71 -30.33
N GLU A 65 5.43 24.81 -31.29
CA GLU A 65 6.00 24.90 -32.64
C GLU A 65 5.51 26.16 -33.39
N GLN A 66 4.24 26.52 -33.24
CA GLN A 66 3.66 27.71 -33.87
C GLN A 66 4.17 29.02 -33.28
N SER A 67 4.59 29.01 -32.01
CA SER A 67 5.13 30.18 -31.32
C SER A 67 6.63 30.40 -31.60
N ALA A 68 7.30 29.49 -32.31
CA ALA A 68 8.70 29.63 -32.69
C ALA A 68 8.84 30.57 -33.90
N PRO A 69 9.75 31.58 -33.85
CA PRO A 69 9.95 32.50 -34.98
C PRO A 69 10.41 31.76 -36.24
N ALA A 70 9.99 32.26 -37.41
CA ALA A 70 10.31 31.67 -38.71
C ALA A 70 11.83 31.41 -38.86
N PRO A 71 12.24 30.22 -39.33
CA PRO A 71 13.65 29.86 -39.36
C PRO A 71 14.39 30.73 -40.37
N THR A 72 15.38 31.49 -39.91
CA THR A 72 16.37 32.11 -40.79
C THR A 72 17.27 31.03 -41.39
N ALA A 73 17.83 31.27 -42.59
CA ALA A 73 18.72 30.33 -43.27
C ALA A 73 19.89 29.83 -42.39
N THR A 74 20.34 30.67 -41.45
CA THR A 74 21.37 30.34 -40.45
C THR A 74 20.89 29.34 -39.38
N SER A 75 19.59 29.32 -39.06
CA SER A 75 19.00 28.37 -38.10
C SER A 75 18.84 26.97 -38.69
N LEU A 76 18.61 26.86 -40.00
CA LEU A 76 18.54 25.58 -40.74
C LEU A 76 19.90 24.87 -40.75
N LEU A 77 20.98 25.62 -40.98
CA LEU A 77 22.37 25.11 -40.90
C LEU A 77 22.80 24.73 -39.48
N ARG A 78 22.18 25.32 -38.44
CA ARG A 78 22.42 24.98 -37.03
C ARG A 78 21.62 23.74 -36.60
N ARG A 79 20.40 23.55 -37.13
CA ARG A 79 19.59 22.34 -36.93
C ARG A 79 20.24 21.09 -37.52
N THR A 80 20.84 21.17 -38.71
CA THR A 80 21.56 20.03 -39.32
C THR A 80 22.81 19.64 -38.53
N ARG A 81 23.50 20.61 -37.93
CA ARG A 81 24.65 20.35 -37.06
C ARG A 81 24.25 19.81 -35.68
N ALA A 82 23.16 20.31 -35.10
CA ALA A 82 22.61 19.83 -33.81
C ALA A 82 21.97 18.43 -33.92
N ALA A 83 21.39 18.09 -35.07
CA ALA A 83 20.90 16.74 -35.38
C ALA A 83 22.06 15.72 -35.48
N ALA A 84 23.25 16.15 -35.92
CA ALA A 84 24.45 15.32 -35.96
C ALA A 84 25.17 15.18 -34.59
N THR A 85 24.90 16.06 -33.62
CA THR A 85 25.52 16.06 -32.28
C THR A 85 24.54 15.73 -31.14
N GLY A 86 23.31 15.30 -31.44
CA GLY A 86 22.30 14.95 -30.43
C GLY A 86 21.85 16.12 -29.55
N SER A 87 22.15 17.37 -29.91
CA SER A 87 21.83 18.56 -29.10
C SER A 87 20.57 19.29 -29.61
N GLY A 88 19.57 18.53 -30.05
CA GLY A 88 18.37 19.05 -30.71
C GLY A 88 17.17 19.17 -29.76
N GLY A 89 16.87 20.42 -29.34
CA GLY A 89 15.61 20.79 -28.69
C GLY A 89 15.71 20.92 -27.17
N ASN A 90 15.72 22.16 -26.68
CA ASN A 90 15.56 22.42 -25.25
C ASN A 90 14.12 22.02 -24.87
N LEU A 91 13.96 20.93 -24.11
CA LEU A 91 12.65 20.47 -23.65
C LEU A 91 12.03 21.59 -22.80
N SER A 92 10.87 22.13 -23.16
CA SER A 92 10.17 23.14 -22.34
C SER A 92 9.60 22.51 -21.07
N ASN A 93 9.27 23.34 -20.07
CA ASN A 93 8.65 22.82 -18.85
C ASN A 93 7.23 22.28 -19.13
N GLU A 94 6.45 22.93 -19.99
CA GLU A 94 5.10 22.46 -20.32
C GLU A 94 5.12 21.10 -21.02
N VAL A 95 6.03 20.90 -21.98
CA VAL A 95 6.16 19.61 -22.69
C VAL A 95 6.73 18.53 -21.77
N LEU A 96 7.68 18.88 -20.88
CA LEU A 96 8.17 17.96 -19.85
C LEU A 96 7.02 17.48 -18.95
N ASP A 97 6.20 18.39 -18.43
CA ASP A 97 5.09 18.06 -17.54
C ASP A 97 4.03 17.22 -18.26
N ALA A 98 3.74 17.53 -19.52
CA ALA A 98 2.83 16.73 -20.35
C ALA A 98 3.36 15.31 -20.60
N LEU A 99 4.64 15.16 -20.94
CA LEU A 99 5.29 13.85 -21.12
C LEU A 99 5.27 13.04 -19.81
N LEU A 100 5.60 13.67 -18.68
CA LEU A 100 5.52 13.04 -17.37
C LEU A 100 4.09 12.61 -17.04
N ASN A 101 3.08 13.42 -17.35
CA ASN A 101 1.67 13.07 -17.14
C ASN A 101 1.26 11.84 -17.97
N VAL A 102 1.64 11.78 -19.25
CA VAL A 102 1.43 10.61 -20.12
C VAL A 102 2.07 9.38 -19.50
N GLY A 103 3.37 9.43 -19.18
CA GLY A 103 4.08 8.29 -18.61
C GLY A 103 3.51 7.83 -17.27
N ASN A 104 3.14 8.76 -16.38
CA ASN A 104 2.53 8.42 -15.09
C ASN A 104 1.20 7.66 -15.25
N LYS A 105 0.38 8.02 -16.24
CA LYS A 105 -0.89 7.33 -16.55
C LYS A 105 -0.66 6.01 -17.27
N ALA A 106 0.30 5.95 -18.19
CA ALA A 106 0.64 4.76 -18.95
C ALA A 106 1.16 3.63 -18.04
N VAL A 107 2.00 3.95 -17.05
CA VAL A 107 2.45 2.98 -16.01
C VAL A 107 1.27 2.40 -15.22
N VAL A 108 0.27 3.21 -14.87
CA VAL A 108 -0.93 2.73 -14.16
C VAL A 108 -1.80 1.82 -15.05
N CYS A 109 -1.73 2.00 -16.37
CA CYS A 109 -2.45 1.19 -17.32
C CYS A 109 -1.90 -0.25 -17.40
N ALA A 110 -0.58 -0.41 -17.27
CA ALA A 110 0.14 -1.68 -17.13
C ALA A 110 -0.04 -2.71 -18.27
N TYR A 111 -0.27 -2.23 -19.48
CA TYR A 111 -0.22 -3.05 -20.71
C TYR A 111 1.13 -2.83 -21.42
N ASP A 112 1.61 -3.85 -22.12
CA ASP A 112 2.94 -3.90 -22.74
C ASP A 112 3.22 -2.67 -23.64
N ASP A 113 2.27 -2.24 -24.48
CA ASP A 113 2.46 -1.07 -25.35
C ASP A 113 2.62 0.24 -24.56
N GLU A 114 1.78 0.46 -23.54
CA GLU A 114 1.85 1.64 -22.66
C GLU A 114 3.13 1.67 -21.81
N LEU A 115 3.60 0.50 -21.37
CA LEU A 115 4.86 0.37 -20.65
C LEU A 115 6.05 0.72 -21.57
N ASN A 116 6.08 0.17 -22.79
CA ASN A 116 7.09 0.50 -23.80
C ASN A 116 7.10 1.99 -24.16
N LEU A 117 5.93 2.60 -24.32
CA LEU A 117 5.84 4.05 -24.53
C LEU A 117 6.45 4.83 -23.36
N THR A 118 6.22 4.40 -22.12
CA THR A 118 6.81 5.06 -20.95
C THR A 118 8.33 4.94 -20.93
N VAL A 119 8.89 3.78 -21.32
CA VAL A 119 10.35 3.63 -21.46
C VAL A 119 10.90 4.69 -22.42
N THR A 120 10.33 4.80 -23.63
CA THR A 120 10.69 5.83 -24.62
C THR A 120 10.60 7.24 -24.04
N ILE A 121 9.52 7.57 -23.34
CA ILE A 121 9.35 8.89 -22.69
C ILE A 121 10.45 9.15 -21.66
N THR A 122 10.74 8.18 -20.78
CA THR A 122 11.77 8.36 -19.74
C THR A 122 13.18 8.45 -20.34
N ASP A 123 13.47 7.69 -21.38
CA ASP A 123 14.71 7.76 -22.15
C ASP A 123 14.90 9.17 -22.73
N THR A 124 13.88 9.71 -23.41
CA THR A 124 13.92 11.07 -23.96
C THR A 124 14.07 12.14 -22.88
N ILE A 125 13.28 12.08 -21.81
CA ILE A 125 13.36 13.06 -20.71
C ILE A 125 14.76 13.07 -20.11
N LEU A 126 15.33 11.90 -19.80
CA LEU A 126 16.61 11.80 -19.11
C LEU A 126 17.81 12.02 -20.05
N HIS A 127 17.64 11.77 -21.35
CA HIS A 127 18.60 12.17 -22.37
C HIS A 127 18.72 13.70 -22.45
N LEU A 128 17.59 14.41 -22.50
CA LEU A 128 17.55 15.88 -22.62
C LEU A 128 17.76 16.61 -21.28
N ARG A 129 17.32 16.04 -20.16
CA ARG A 129 17.38 16.61 -18.81
C ARG A 129 17.80 15.55 -17.79
N ARG A 130 19.11 15.25 -17.75
CA ARG A 130 19.71 14.24 -16.85
C ARG A 130 19.44 14.47 -15.35
N SER A 131 19.22 15.71 -14.93
CA SER A 131 18.90 16.08 -13.54
C SER A 131 17.39 16.11 -13.23
N SER A 132 16.54 15.58 -14.12
CA SER A 132 15.10 15.53 -13.90
C SER A 132 14.73 14.52 -12.80
N ARG A 133 14.47 15.04 -11.58
CA ARG A 133 13.96 14.25 -10.45
C ARG A 133 12.71 13.45 -10.83
N ALA A 134 11.73 14.11 -11.44
CA ALA A 134 10.48 13.46 -11.84
C ALA A 134 10.71 12.40 -12.94
N GLY A 135 11.68 12.61 -13.83
CA GLY A 135 12.10 11.63 -14.83
C GLY A 135 12.68 10.36 -14.22
N TRP A 136 13.63 10.50 -13.27
CA TRP A 136 14.22 9.35 -12.57
C TRP A 136 13.19 8.57 -11.75
N ARG A 137 12.28 9.27 -11.04
CA ARG A 137 11.19 8.62 -10.30
C ARG A 137 10.24 7.87 -11.22
N LEU A 138 9.90 8.45 -12.38
CA LEU A 138 9.06 7.76 -13.37
C LEU A 138 9.80 6.55 -13.95
N ARG A 139 11.12 6.65 -14.21
CA ARG A 139 11.96 5.55 -14.67
C ARG A 139 11.97 4.37 -13.68
N GLY A 140 12.15 4.63 -12.39
CA GLY A 140 12.04 3.60 -11.35
C GLY A 140 10.68 2.90 -11.41
N ARG A 141 9.58 3.67 -11.50
CA ARG A 141 8.22 3.11 -11.56
C ARG A 141 7.98 2.20 -12.77
N ILE A 142 8.48 2.58 -13.95
CA ILE A 142 8.32 1.74 -15.16
C ILE A 142 9.18 0.48 -15.08
N LEU A 143 10.41 0.57 -14.57
CA LEU A 143 11.26 -0.61 -14.39
C LEU A 143 10.65 -1.59 -13.36
N GLU A 144 10.05 -1.10 -12.27
CA GLU A 144 9.30 -1.95 -11.36
C GLU A 144 8.10 -2.64 -12.03
N ALA A 145 7.36 -1.90 -12.86
CA ALA A 145 6.21 -2.43 -13.59
C ALA A 145 6.60 -3.46 -14.66
N LEU A 146 7.83 -3.38 -15.18
CA LEU A 146 8.43 -4.35 -16.10
C LEU A 146 9.08 -5.55 -15.38
N GLY A 147 9.02 -5.60 -14.04
CA GLY A 147 9.61 -6.69 -13.28
C GLY A 147 11.14 -6.64 -13.22
N LEU A 148 11.74 -5.44 -13.29
CA LEU A 148 13.19 -5.20 -13.28
C LEU A 148 13.59 -4.51 -11.95
N PRO A 149 13.66 -5.25 -10.83
CA PRO A 149 13.81 -4.67 -9.50
C PRO A 149 15.15 -3.95 -9.30
N GLU A 150 16.26 -4.54 -9.75
CA GLU A 150 17.60 -3.95 -9.53
C GLU A 150 17.75 -2.64 -10.31
N GLU A 151 17.35 -2.64 -11.58
CA GLU A 151 17.38 -1.44 -12.42
C GLU A 151 16.43 -0.36 -11.88
N ALA A 152 15.29 -0.76 -11.30
CA ALA A 152 14.36 0.16 -10.67
C ALA A 152 14.96 0.80 -9.40
N ALA A 153 15.63 0.02 -8.55
CA ALA A 153 16.34 0.53 -7.38
C ALA A 153 17.41 1.57 -7.79
N GLU A 154 18.23 1.26 -8.79
CA GLU A 154 19.24 2.20 -9.29
C GLU A 154 18.61 3.51 -9.79
N ALA A 155 17.50 3.44 -10.54
CA ALA A 155 16.79 4.63 -11.01
C ALA A 155 16.20 5.46 -9.85
N TYR A 156 15.72 4.81 -8.79
CA TYR A 156 15.23 5.48 -7.59
C TYR A 156 16.35 6.10 -6.76
N GLU A 157 17.50 5.46 -6.67
CA GLU A 157 18.68 6.03 -6.02
C GLU A 157 19.14 7.30 -6.72
N ARG A 158 19.15 7.34 -8.06
CA ARG A 158 19.38 8.58 -8.83
C ARG A 158 18.36 9.67 -8.52
N TYR A 159 17.11 9.32 -8.30
CA TYR A 159 16.10 10.28 -7.83
C TYR A 159 16.44 10.82 -6.43
N LEU A 160 16.84 9.94 -5.51
CA LEU A 160 17.19 10.29 -4.13
C LEU A 160 18.44 11.17 -4.05
N GLU A 161 19.44 10.94 -4.90
CA GLU A 161 20.64 11.80 -5.04
C GLU A 161 20.29 13.25 -5.40
N LEU A 162 19.18 13.45 -6.11
CA LEU A 162 18.75 14.75 -6.60
C LEU A 162 17.76 15.48 -5.66
N THR A 163 17.28 14.85 -4.59
CA THR A 163 16.29 15.43 -3.67
C THR A 163 16.77 15.43 -2.22
N LYS A 164 16.47 16.51 -1.48
CA LYS A 164 16.76 16.60 -0.03
C LYS A 164 15.64 16.00 0.83
N GLU A 165 14.41 16.04 0.31
CA GLU A 165 13.23 15.51 0.98
C GLU A 165 12.67 14.34 0.17
N ASP A 166 12.36 13.24 0.86
CA ASP A 166 11.72 12.06 0.29
C ASP A 166 10.20 12.11 0.50
N GLY A 167 9.54 13.08 -0.13
CA GLY A 167 8.09 13.26 -0.01
C GLY A 167 7.26 12.11 -0.60
N PHE A 168 7.88 11.19 -1.33
CA PHE A 168 7.21 10.04 -1.96
C PHE A 168 7.56 8.70 -1.28
N GLY A 169 8.38 8.69 -0.23
CA GLY A 169 8.80 7.47 0.46
C GLY A 169 9.62 6.50 -0.41
N VAL A 170 10.39 7.03 -1.36
CA VAL A 170 11.21 6.26 -2.29
C VAL A 170 12.35 5.52 -1.59
N ARG A 171 12.89 6.04 -0.49
CA ARG A 171 13.95 5.35 0.28
C ARG A 171 13.47 4.01 0.81
N ALA A 172 12.31 4.01 1.48
CA ALA A 172 11.69 2.78 1.97
C ALA A 172 11.34 1.81 0.81
N ARG A 173 11.01 2.35 -0.37
CA ARG A 173 10.80 1.55 -1.58
C ARG A 173 12.07 0.84 -2.03
N VAL A 174 13.19 1.56 -2.14
CA VAL A 174 14.51 1.01 -2.50
C VAL A 174 14.95 -0.05 -1.51
N ASP A 175 14.85 0.24 -0.21
CA ASP A 175 15.18 -0.72 0.84
C ASP A 175 14.35 -2.02 0.66
N GLY A 176 13.09 -1.89 0.22
CA GLY A 176 12.17 -3.01 0.01
C GLY A 176 12.55 -3.87 -1.16
N ILE A 177 12.96 -3.21 -2.25
CA ILE A 177 13.49 -3.87 -3.42
C ILE A 177 14.75 -4.65 -3.04
N HIS A 178 15.71 -4.04 -2.34
CA HIS A 178 16.95 -4.71 -1.94
C HIS A 178 16.70 -5.90 -1.01
N ALA A 179 15.83 -5.73 -0.01
CA ALA A 179 15.47 -6.79 0.93
C ALA A 179 14.74 -7.95 0.21
N ALA A 180 13.89 -7.63 -0.77
CA ALA A 180 13.22 -8.64 -1.59
C ALA A 180 14.20 -9.39 -2.50
N THR A 181 15.09 -8.69 -3.20
CA THR A 181 16.12 -9.30 -4.05
C THR A 181 17.01 -10.24 -3.24
N LYS A 182 17.43 -9.81 -2.04
CA LYS A 182 18.20 -10.64 -1.11
C LYS A 182 17.44 -11.90 -0.69
N ALA A 183 16.19 -11.76 -0.26
CA ALA A 183 15.37 -12.90 0.16
C ALA A 183 15.09 -13.88 -1.00
N ARG A 184 14.97 -13.38 -2.25
CA ARG A 184 14.83 -14.21 -3.45
C ARG A 184 16.10 -15.02 -3.70
N ALA A 185 17.27 -14.37 -3.65
CA ALA A 185 18.55 -15.06 -3.81
C ALA A 185 18.77 -16.14 -2.74
N GLU A 186 18.43 -15.85 -1.48
CA GLU A 186 18.47 -16.83 -0.39
C GLU A 186 17.51 -18.00 -0.62
N LEU A 187 16.32 -17.75 -1.17
CA LEU A 187 15.36 -18.79 -1.50
C LEU A 187 15.89 -19.69 -2.61
N LEU A 188 16.44 -19.12 -3.69
CA LEU A 188 17.00 -19.89 -4.80
C LEU A 188 18.20 -20.74 -4.36
N THR A 189 19.08 -20.18 -3.51
CA THR A 189 20.19 -20.93 -2.89
C THR A 189 19.68 -22.06 -2.00
N LEU A 190 18.58 -21.84 -1.26
CA LEU A 190 17.94 -22.89 -0.48
C LEU A 190 17.41 -24.01 -1.37
N LEU A 191 16.76 -23.69 -2.50
CA LEU A 191 16.28 -24.68 -3.46
C LEU A 191 17.43 -25.48 -4.06
N GLU A 192 18.51 -24.83 -4.49
CA GLU A 192 19.69 -25.50 -5.04
C GLU A 192 20.31 -26.48 -4.04
N ARG A 193 20.41 -26.11 -2.76
CA ARG A 193 20.94 -26.99 -1.71
C ARG A 193 20.00 -28.17 -1.41
N THR A 194 18.70 -27.93 -1.42
CA THR A 194 17.69 -28.93 -0.98
C THR A 194 17.25 -29.86 -2.10
N VAL A 195 17.43 -29.43 -3.35
CA VAL A 195 17.15 -30.18 -4.57
C VAL A 195 18.41 -30.16 -5.46
N PRO A 196 19.47 -30.92 -5.13
CA PRO A 196 20.76 -30.84 -5.85
C PRO A 196 20.65 -31.16 -7.35
N GLU A 197 19.69 -32.01 -7.74
CA GLU A 197 19.44 -32.35 -9.14
C GLU A 197 18.90 -31.16 -9.95
N ALA A 198 18.38 -30.11 -9.30
CA ALA A 198 17.91 -28.89 -9.96
C ALA A 198 19.00 -28.20 -10.76
N THR A 199 20.26 -28.23 -10.30
CA THR A 199 21.39 -27.59 -10.98
C THR A 199 21.59 -28.14 -12.40
N ARG A 200 21.30 -29.43 -12.64
CA ARG A 200 21.39 -30.05 -13.98
C ARG A 200 20.38 -29.45 -14.97
N PHE A 201 19.18 -29.16 -14.47
CA PHE A 201 18.09 -28.58 -15.26
C PHE A 201 18.19 -27.06 -15.38
N GLY A 202 18.94 -26.42 -14.48
CA GLY A 202 19.17 -24.99 -14.51
C GLY A 202 19.87 -24.50 -15.77
N ALA A 203 20.52 -25.36 -16.57
CA ALA A 203 21.24 -24.99 -17.80
C ALA A 203 20.36 -24.90 -19.06
N GLY A 204 19.14 -25.46 -19.04
CA GLY A 204 18.22 -25.45 -20.18
C GLY A 204 17.31 -24.21 -20.23
N PRO A 205 16.55 -24.01 -21.32
CA PRO A 205 15.56 -22.93 -21.42
C PRO A 205 14.50 -23.07 -20.33
N ALA A 206 14.30 -22.02 -19.52
CA ALA A 206 13.44 -22.09 -18.35
C ALA A 206 12.02 -22.60 -18.63
N THR A 207 11.41 -22.14 -19.73
CA THR A 207 10.05 -22.51 -20.13
C THR A 207 9.92 -24.00 -20.46
N ASP A 208 10.89 -24.57 -21.17
CA ASP A 208 10.86 -25.97 -21.59
C ASP A 208 11.05 -26.88 -20.37
N VAL A 209 12.03 -26.55 -19.54
CA VAL A 209 12.30 -27.26 -18.28
C VAL A 209 11.10 -27.20 -17.33
N TRP A 210 10.42 -26.05 -17.25
CA TRP A 210 9.20 -25.89 -16.45
C TRP A 210 8.08 -26.81 -16.96
N ALA A 211 7.86 -26.84 -18.28
CA ALA A 211 6.84 -27.69 -18.90
C ALA A 211 7.12 -29.19 -18.67
N GLU A 212 8.37 -29.62 -18.79
CA GLU A 212 8.78 -30.99 -18.46
C GLU A 212 8.55 -31.33 -16.98
N GLY A 213 8.79 -30.38 -16.07
CA GLY A 213 8.52 -30.54 -14.65
C GLY A 213 7.03 -30.76 -14.34
N LEU A 214 6.15 -30.00 -14.99
CA LEU A 214 4.70 -30.21 -14.88
C LEU A 214 4.26 -31.54 -15.48
N ALA A 215 4.86 -31.97 -16.60
CA ALA A 215 4.58 -33.27 -17.21
C ALA A 215 5.01 -34.42 -16.29
N ALA A 216 6.18 -34.33 -15.65
CA ALA A 216 6.65 -35.29 -14.65
C ALA A 216 5.69 -35.35 -13.45
N HIS A 217 5.19 -34.19 -12.99
CA HIS A 217 4.21 -34.13 -11.91
C HIS A 217 2.91 -34.85 -12.28
N ALA A 218 2.38 -34.58 -13.48
CA ALA A 218 1.17 -35.24 -13.99
C ALA A 218 1.34 -36.75 -14.20
N ALA A 219 2.55 -37.20 -14.54
CA ALA A 219 2.90 -38.61 -14.66
C ALA A 219 3.11 -39.31 -13.31
N GLY A 220 3.00 -38.57 -12.19
CA GLY A 220 3.25 -39.12 -10.85
C GLY A 220 4.72 -39.36 -10.53
N ASP A 221 5.65 -38.71 -11.24
CA ASP A 221 7.09 -38.69 -10.91
C ASP A 221 7.43 -37.46 -10.06
N PRO A 222 7.52 -37.64 -8.74
CA PRO A 222 7.59 -36.52 -7.83
C PRO A 222 8.96 -35.88 -7.73
N SER A 223 10.00 -36.71 -7.76
CA SER A 223 11.38 -36.28 -7.64
C SER A 223 11.85 -35.65 -8.96
N GLY A 224 11.42 -36.22 -10.09
CA GLY A 224 11.69 -35.63 -11.40
C GLY A 224 10.98 -34.30 -11.63
N ALA A 225 9.76 -34.13 -11.09
CA ALA A 225 9.05 -32.86 -11.11
C ALA A 225 9.75 -31.79 -10.25
N GLU A 226 10.09 -32.14 -9.00
CA GLU A 226 10.74 -31.21 -8.07
C GLU A 226 12.10 -30.72 -8.61
N ALA A 227 12.93 -31.62 -9.14
CA ALA A 227 14.21 -31.25 -9.74
C ALA A 227 14.06 -30.31 -10.94
N ARG A 228 13.11 -30.58 -11.85
CA ARG A 228 12.91 -29.74 -13.04
C ARG A 228 12.30 -28.39 -12.70
N LEU A 229 11.27 -28.33 -11.85
CA LEU A 229 10.64 -27.07 -11.48
C LEU A 229 11.60 -26.17 -10.70
N ALA A 230 12.38 -26.73 -9.76
CA ALA A 230 13.44 -25.98 -9.08
C ALA A 230 14.53 -25.53 -10.07
N GLY A 231 14.93 -26.40 -11.01
CA GLY A 231 15.91 -26.06 -12.04
C GLY A 231 15.44 -24.95 -12.97
N ALA A 232 14.17 -24.96 -13.37
CA ALA A 232 13.57 -23.90 -14.17
C ALA A 232 13.57 -22.55 -13.42
N LEU A 233 13.33 -22.52 -12.11
CA LEU A 233 13.45 -21.30 -11.31
C LEU A 233 14.88 -20.75 -11.30
N LEU A 234 15.90 -21.62 -11.20
CA LEU A 234 17.30 -21.22 -11.32
C LEU A 234 17.64 -20.70 -12.73
N ALA A 235 17.06 -21.32 -13.77
CA ALA A 235 17.21 -20.87 -15.14
C ALA A 235 16.56 -19.50 -15.37
N MET A 236 15.36 -19.25 -14.82
CA MET A 236 14.67 -17.96 -14.90
C MET A 236 15.51 -16.83 -14.28
N ASP A 237 16.11 -17.05 -13.11
CA ASP A 237 16.96 -16.05 -12.46
C ASP A 237 18.20 -15.76 -13.30
N ARG A 238 18.85 -16.78 -13.88
CA ARG A 238 20.01 -16.61 -14.77
C ARG A 238 19.67 -15.91 -16.07
N GLU A 239 18.55 -16.25 -16.69
CA GLU A 239 18.04 -15.58 -17.89
C GLU A 239 17.59 -14.14 -17.59
N GLY A 240 17.46 -13.78 -16.32
CA GLY A 240 16.97 -12.47 -15.89
C GLY A 240 15.52 -12.26 -16.28
N ALA A 241 14.68 -13.29 -16.09
CA ALA A 241 13.24 -13.22 -16.33
C ALA A 241 12.59 -12.11 -15.48
N PRO A 242 11.49 -11.50 -15.95
CA PRO A 242 10.74 -10.52 -15.17
C PRO A 242 10.34 -11.08 -13.80
N GLU A 243 10.53 -10.27 -12.77
CA GLU A 243 10.33 -10.72 -11.39
C GLU A 243 8.89 -11.20 -11.13
N ASP A 244 7.86 -10.65 -11.77
CA ASP A 244 6.49 -11.15 -11.64
C ASP A 244 6.32 -12.58 -12.18
N GLU A 245 6.96 -12.91 -13.30
CA GLU A 245 6.99 -14.27 -13.85
C GLU A 245 7.70 -15.24 -12.89
N VAL A 246 8.84 -14.83 -12.32
CA VAL A 246 9.57 -15.62 -11.30
C VAL A 246 8.71 -15.83 -10.05
N GLN A 247 8.01 -14.80 -9.58
CA GLN A 247 7.15 -14.89 -8.39
C GLN A 247 5.94 -15.78 -8.60
N GLU A 248 5.36 -15.79 -9.80
CA GLU A 248 4.25 -16.68 -10.17
C GLU A 248 4.73 -18.15 -10.22
N ALA A 249 5.87 -18.40 -10.86
CA ALA A 249 6.51 -19.72 -10.89
C ALA A 249 6.84 -20.20 -9.47
N LEU A 250 7.44 -19.35 -8.63
CA LEU A 250 7.74 -19.67 -7.23
C LEU A 250 6.48 -20.02 -6.43
N ALA A 251 5.40 -19.26 -6.62
CA ALA A 251 4.12 -19.55 -5.96
C ALA A 251 3.61 -20.94 -6.32
N HIS A 252 3.62 -21.25 -7.62
CA HIS A 252 3.13 -22.52 -8.15
C HIS A 252 4.00 -23.69 -7.68
N TYR A 253 5.32 -23.55 -7.70
CA TYR A 253 6.24 -24.58 -7.16
C TYR A 253 5.97 -24.84 -5.67
N LEU A 254 5.83 -23.80 -4.85
CA LEU A 254 5.60 -23.93 -3.41
C LEU A 254 4.23 -24.56 -3.10
N ASP A 255 3.20 -24.27 -3.89
CA ASP A 255 1.88 -24.89 -3.77
C ASP A 255 1.95 -26.40 -4.07
N LEU A 256 2.60 -26.78 -5.17
CA LEU A 256 2.83 -28.19 -5.52
C LEU A 256 3.69 -28.92 -4.48
N ALA A 257 4.68 -28.26 -3.90
CA ALA A 257 5.51 -28.83 -2.84
C ALA A 257 4.74 -28.99 -1.51
N GLY A 258 3.85 -28.04 -1.20
CA GLY A 258 3.04 -27.99 0.01
C GLY A 258 1.85 -28.95 0.01
N GLY A 259 1.10 -29.03 -1.08
CA GLY A 259 -0.11 -29.87 -1.19
C GLY A 259 0.12 -31.37 -1.04
N ARG A 260 1.38 -31.80 -1.05
CA ARG A 260 1.78 -33.21 -1.01
C ARG A 260 2.09 -33.74 0.37
N ARG A 261 2.22 -32.86 1.37
CA ARG A 261 2.68 -33.23 2.70
C ARG A 261 1.64 -32.82 3.73
N THR A 262 1.26 -33.76 4.60
CA THR A 262 0.44 -33.48 5.79
C THR A 262 1.15 -32.53 6.76
N ARG A 263 2.49 -32.49 6.73
CA ARG A 263 3.30 -31.51 7.48
C ARG A 263 4.47 -31.00 6.63
N PRO A 264 4.68 -29.67 6.51
CA PRO A 264 5.83 -29.11 5.81
C PRO A 264 7.16 -29.51 6.46
N THR A 265 8.21 -29.70 5.66
CA THR A 265 9.58 -29.85 6.18
C THR A 265 10.14 -28.49 6.61
N PRO A 266 11.15 -28.46 7.51
CA PRO A 266 11.80 -27.21 7.92
C PRO A 266 12.29 -26.37 6.73
N GLU A 267 12.81 -27.02 5.68
CA GLU A 267 13.28 -26.38 4.45
C GLU A 267 12.13 -25.73 3.69
N LEU A 268 11.00 -26.44 3.54
CA LEU A 268 9.81 -25.90 2.90
C LEU A 268 9.20 -24.75 3.70
N THR A 269 9.17 -24.85 5.04
CA THR A 269 8.76 -23.74 5.93
C THR A 269 9.66 -22.53 5.74
N ARG A 270 10.97 -22.73 5.63
CA ARG A 270 11.93 -21.65 5.37
C ARG A 270 11.75 -21.04 3.98
N ALA A 271 11.50 -21.86 2.96
CA ALA A 271 11.23 -21.37 1.60
C ALA A 271 9.93 -20.55 1.55
N LEU A 272 8.86 -21.01 2.22
CA LEU A 272 7.60 -20.26 2.37
C LEU A 272 7.81 -18.92 3.10
N ALA A 273 8.63 -18.90 4.15
CA ALA A 273 8.96 -17.68 4.87
C ALA A 273 9.73 -16.68 3.98
N LEU A 274 10.76 -17.14 3.27
CA LEU A 274 11.53 -16.31 2.34
C LEU A 274 10.64 -15.79 1.20
N TYR A 275 9.76 -16.62 0.63
CA TYR A 275 8.80 -16.20 -0.38
C TYR A 275 7.83 -15.13 0.16
N ALA A 276 7.32 -15.32 1.37
CA ALA A 276 6.48 -14.33 2.03
C ALA A 276 7.23 -13.01 2.28
N ASP A 277 8.53 -13.06 2.61
CA ASP A 277 9.38 -11.89 2.79
C ASP A 277 9.63 -11.16 1.47
N VAL A 278 9.90 -11.88 0.37
CA VAL A 278 10.00 -11.29 -0.98
C VAL A 278 8.72 -10.52 -1.32
N ARG A 279 7.55 -11.16 -1.19
CA ARG A 279 6.26 -10.50 -1.46
C ARG A 279 6.01 -9.32 -0.54
N ARG A 280 6.35 -9.42 0.74
CA ARG A 280 6.13 -8.36 1.74
C ARG A 280 6.99 -7.15 1.43
N ASN A 281 8.29 -7.34 1.24
CA ASN A 281 9.25 -6.27 1.03
C ASN A 281 8.99 -5.53 -0.29
N ARG A 282 8.60 -6.25 -1.36
CA ARG A 282 8.17 -5.62 -2.63
C ARG A 282 6.88 -4.83 -2.54
N MET A 283 5.97 -5.19 -1.64
CA MET A 283 4.71 -4.44 -1.49
C MET A 283 4.87 -3.24 -0.55
N ARG A 284 5.81 -3.28 0.40
CA ARG A 284 5.77 -2.40 1.59
C ARG A 284 7.09 -1.78 2.02
N GLY A 285 8.22 -2.13 1.43
CA GLY A 285 9.51 -1.84 2.06
C GLY A 285 9.86 -2.87 3.14
N PRO A 286 11.10 -2.91 3.64
CA PRO A 286 11.44 -3.70 4.81
C PRO A 286 10.84 -3.00 6.03
N VAL A 287 10.15 -3.76 6.87
CA VAL A 287 9.68 -3.25 8.16
C VAL A 287 10.80 -3.49 9.17
N PRO A 288 11.34 -2.46 9.83
CA PRO A 288 12.36 -2.63 10.85
C PRO A 288 11.87 -3.58 11.93
N ASP A 289 12.73 -4.50 12.34
CA ASP A 289 12.46 -5.39 13.45
C ASP A 289 12.67 -4.65 14.80
N PRO A 290 11.86 -4.90 15.85
CA PRO A 290 10.70 -5.79 15.87
C PRO A 290 9.57 -5.29 14.97
N LEU A 291 9.02 -6.19 14.14
CA LEU A 291 7.74 -5.97 13.46
C LEU A 291 6.73 -5.48 14.52
N PHE A 292 6.26 -4.25 14.37
CA PHE A 292 5.34 -3.57 15.30
C PHE A 292 5.95 -3.05 16.61
N GLY A 293 7.27 -2.88 16.72
CA GLY A 293 7.87 -2.10 17.82
C GLY A 293 7.71 -2.72 19.21
N GLY A 294 7.55 -4.05 19.30
CA GLY A 294 7.41 -4.75 20.59
C GLY A 294 6.01 -4.66 21.22
N VAL A 295 4.96 -4.32 20.45
CA VAL A 295 3.58 -4.34 20.96
C VAL A 295 3.12 -5.76 21.32
N GLN A 296 2.31 -5.86 22.36
CA GLN A 296 1.63 -7.09 22.75
C GLN A 296 0.22 -7.12 22.15
N TRP A 297 -0.12 -8.23 21.50
CA TRP A 297 -1.44 -8.40 20.90
C TRP A 297 -2.47 -8.75 21.97
N LEU A 298 -3.67 -8.19 21.86
CA LEU A 298 -4.80 -8.49 22.72
C LEU A 298 -5.91 -9.16 21.93
N SER A 299 -6.17 -10.41 22.26
CA SER A 299 -7.43 -11.09 21.97
C SER A 299 -8.57 -10.56 22.86
N LEU A 300 -9.81 -10.96 22.55
CA LEU A 300 -10.98 -10.65 23.38
C LEU A 300 -10.79 -11.03 24.86
N GLY A 301 -10.27 -12.23 25.13
CA GLY A 301 -10.07 -12.73 26.50
C GLY A 301 -9.00 -11.96 27.27
N GLU A 302 -7.90 -11.61 26.61
CA GLU A 302 -6.84 -10.82 27.23
C GLU A 302 -7.32 -9.39 27.51
N PHE A 303 -8.06 -8.79 26.58
CA PHE A 303 -8.68 -7.48 26.81
C PHE A 303 -9.65 -7.52 28.00
N ARG A 304 -10.53 -8.53 28.09
CA ARG A 304 -11.42 -8.74 29.25
C ARG A 304 -10.65 -8.78 30.56
N ASN A 305 -9.57 -9.55 30.62
CA ASN A 305 -8.76 -9.69 31.84
C ASN A 305 -8.11 -8.35 32.25
N ARG A 306 -7.74 -7.51 31.29
CA ARG A 306 -7.13 -6.19 31.58
C ARG A 306 -8.11 -5.17 32.17
N ILE A 307 -9.38 -5.25 31.80
CA ILE A 307 -10.41 -4.28 32.22
C ILE A 307 -11.23 -4.75 33.42
N ALA A 308 -11.13 -6.03 33.79
CA ALA A 308 -11.91 -6.60 34.88
C ALA A 308 -11.65 -5.90 36.22
N GLY A 309 -12.73 -5.59 36.94
CA GLY A 309 -12.69 -4.92 38.24
C GLY A 309 -12.37 -3.42 38.20
N LYS A 310 -12.08 -2.85 37.03
CA LYS A 310 -11.72 -1.43 36.88
C LYS A 310 -12.92 -0.55 36.59
N SER A 311 -12.93 0.65 37.15
CA SER A 311 -13.84 1.72 36.76
C SER A 311 -13.45 2.28 35.38
N VAL A 312 -14.41 2.39 34.47
CA VAL A 312 -14.17 2.81 33.08
C VAL A 312 -15.03 4.01 32.72
N CYS A 313 -14.41 5.05 32.16
CA CYS A 313 -15.15 6.14 31.53
C CYS A 313 -14.84 6.23 30.02
N LEU A 314 -15.88 6.44 29.21
CA LEU A 314 -15.76 6.77 27.80
C LEU A 314 -15.98 8.26 27.64
N VAL A 315 -15.02 8.95 27.04
CA VAL A 315 -15.11 10.40 26.81
C VAL A 315 -15.45 10.67 25.35
N ALA A 316 -16.64 11.23 25.11
CA ALA A 316 -17.07 11.63 23.78
C ALA A 316 -16.31 12.87 23.28
N ASN A 317 -16.30 13.05 21.96
CA ASN A 317 -15.78 14.25 21.31
C ASN A 317 -16.88 15.31 21.12
N SER A 318 -17.73 15.55 22.11
CA SER A 318 -18.84 16.53 22.00
C SER A 318 -18.41 17.93 22.45
N GLY A 319 -19.05 18.95 21.88
CA GLY A 319 -18.81 20.35 22.20
C GLY A 319 -18.90 20.65 23.70
N LYS A 320 -19.96 20.16 24.35
CA LYS A 320 -20.21 20.36 25.79
C LYS A 320 -19.08 19.90 26.70
N VAL A 321 -18.34 18.83 26.34
CA VAL A 321 -17.21 18.39 27.17
C VAL A 321 -16.15 19.48 27.24
N GLY A 322 -15.91 20.22 26.16
CA GLY A 322 -14.92 21.28 26.06
C GLY A 322 -15.17 22.51 26.95
N GLU A 323 -16.31 22.56 27.64
CA GLU A 323 -16.70 23.64 28.55
C GLU A 323 -17.08 23.12 29.95
N SER A 324 -16.84 21.83 30.22
CA SER A 324 -17.48 21.10 31.34
C SER A 324 -16.82 21.27 32.71
N GLY A 325 -15.48 21.36 32.75
CA GLY A 325 -14.72 21.38 33.99
C GLY A 325 -14.52 19.98 34.61
N LEU A 326 -14.90 18.91 33.88
CA LEU A 326 -14.86 17.53 34.37
C LEU A 326 -13.48 16.89 34.30
N GLY A 327 -12.42 17.63 34.00
CA GLY A 327 -11.10 17.04 33.74
C GLY A 327 -10.54 16.24 34.91
N HIS A 328 -10.74 16.71 36.15
CA HIS A 328 -10.34 15.99 37.36
C HIS A 328 -11.15 14.71 37.56
N ASP A 329 -12.48 14.78 37.38
CA ASP A 329 -13.37 13.63 37.52
C ASP A 329 -13.06 12.54 36.49
N ILE A 330 -12.75 12.92 35.24
CA ILE A 330 -12.36 11.99 34.17
C ILE A 330 -11.05 11.28 34.53
N ASP A 331 -10.06 12.00 35.04
CA ASP A 331 -8.76 11.40 35.38
C ASP A 331 -8.81 10.50 36.62
N ALA A 332 -9.91 10.54 37.40
CA ALA A 332 -10.11 9.73 38.60
C ALA A 332 -10.51 8.26 38.31
N TYR A 333 -10.94 7.93 37.08
CA TYR A 333 -11.25 6.56 36.70
C TYR A 333 -9.98 5.71 36.55
N ASP A 334 -10.10 4.40 36.75
CA ASP A 334 -9.00 3.47 36.50
C ASP A 334 -8.61 3.45 35.01
N LEU A 335 -9.61 3.51 34.12
CA LEU A 335 -9.42 3.53 32.67
C LEU A 335 -10.20 4.66 31.99
N VAL A 336 -9.47 5.51 31.27
CA VAL A 336 -10.02 6.58 30.43
C VAL A 336 -9.93 6.17 28.96
N VAL A 337 -11.10 6.05 28.32
CA VAL A 337 -11.23 5.65 26.91
C VAL A 337 -11.58 6.84 26.04
N ARG A 338 -10.84 7.04 24.95
CA ARG A 338 -11.05 8.14 23.99
C ARG A 338 -11.10 7.66 22.55
N PHE A 339 -11.67 8.50 21.69
CA PHE A 339 -11.99 8.13 20.31
C PHE A 339 -11.33 9.02 19.27
N ASN A 340 -10.66 8.39 18.30
CA ASN A 340 -10.18 9.02 17.07
C ASN A 340 -9.40 10.33 17.33
N SER A 341 -9.94 11.47 16.89
CA SER A 341 -9.36 12.80 16.97
C SER A 341 -9.69 13.55 18.26
N TYR A 342 -9.71 12.85 19.39
CA TYR A 342 -9.92 13.47 20.70
C TYR A 342 -8.91 14.60 20.95
N ARG A 343 -9.35 15.60 21.71
CA ARG A 343 -8.53 16.73 22.15
C ARG A 343 -8.32 16.66 23.67
N ILE A 344 -7.07 16.86 24.09
CA ILE A 344 -6.72 17.01 25.50
C ILE A 344 -6.81 18.48 25.87
N ASP A 345 -7.66 18.76 26.84
CA ASP A 345 -7.80 20.02 27.55
C ASP A 345 -7.89 19.66 29.03
N PRO A 346 -6.82 19.84 29.82
CA PRO A 346 -6.75 19.31 31.18
C PRO A 346 -7.91 19.74 32.09
N ALA A 347 -8.46 20.95 31.90
CA ALA A 347 -9.57 21.44 32.72
C ALA A 347 -10.89 20.72 32.41
N HIS A 348 -11.09 20.37 31.14
CA HIS A 348 -12.40 19.98 30.62
C HIS A 348 -12.46 18.49 30.23
N THR A 349 -11.42 17.98 29.59
CA THR A 349 -11.37 16.61 29.10
C THR A 349 -10.44 15.72 29.93
N GLY A 350 -9.66 16.27 30.87
CA GLY A 350 -8.65 15.53 31.64
C GLY A 350 -7.35 15.35 30.87
N ARG A 351 -6.35 14.68 31.45
CA ARG A 351 -5.02 14.49 30.87
C ARG A 351 -4.77 13.04 30.41
N ARG A 352 -5.47 12.07 30.99
CA ARG A 352 -5.21 10.64 30.78
C ARG A 352 -5.90 10.11 29.53
N THR A 353 -5.26 9.14 28.89
CA THR A 353 -5.83 8.29 27.84
C THR A 353 -5.19 6.91 27.97
N ASP A 354 -5.88 5.99 28.64
CA ASP A 354 -5.37 4.64 28.85
C ASP A 354 -5.69 3.76 27.63
N VAL A 355 -6.89 3.94 27.06
CA VAL A 355 -7.33 3.24 25.85
C VAL A 355 -7.71 4.25 24.77
N HIS A 356 -7.05 4.15 23.62
CA HIS A 356 -7.46 4.90 22.43
C HIS A 356 -8.12 3.97 21.41
N VAL A 357 -9.38 4.26 21.10
CA VAL A 357 -10.16 3.56 20.08
C VAL A 357 -10.17 4.39 18.81
N THR A 358 -9.67 3.85 17.71
CA THR A 358 -9.50 4.57 16.44
C THR A 358 -10.02 3.77 15.25
N ILE A 359 -10.61 4.45 14.27
CA ILE A 359 -11.03 3.86 13.01
C ILE A 359 -9.88 3.87 12.00
N HIS A 360 -9.77 2.81 11.20
CA HIS A 360 -8.77 2.66 10.13
C HIS A 360 -8.71 3.83 9.12
N LYS A 361 -9.75 4.66 8.99
CA LYS A 361 -9.88 5.68 7.94
C LYS A 361 -9.02 6.94 8.14
N HIS A 362 -8.59 7.23 9.37
CA HIS A 362 -7.90 8.50 9.67
C HIS A 362 -6.63 8.28 10.49
N ASN A 363 -5.77 9.30 10.53
CA ASN A 363 -4.43 9.25 11.14
C ASN A 363 -4.30 10.18 12.37
N TYR A 364 -5.39 10.39 13.11
CA TYR A 364 -5.37 11.25 14.30
C TYR A 364 -4.92 10.48 15.55
N ASN A 365 -4.06 11.12 16.37
CA ASN A 365 -3.57 10.62 17.64
C ASN A 365 -2.88 9.23 17.60
N TRP A 366 -2.30 8.84 16.47
CA TRP A 366 -1.52 7.60 16.36
C TRP A 366 -0.13 7.71 17.02
N ASP A 367 0.41 8.93 17.10
CA ASP A 367 1.66 9.29 17.76
C ASP A 367 1.53 9.47 19.28
N LYS A 368 0.30 9.62 19.79
CA LYS A 368 0.07 9.86 21.22
C LYS A 368 0.28 8.59 22.03
N PRO A 369 1.06 8.65 23.12
CA PRO A 369 1.32 7.49 23.98
C PRO A 369 0.03 7.08 24.69
N VAL A 370 -0.29 5.79 24.62
CA VAL A 370 -1.40 5.14 25.32
C VAL A 370 -0.96 3.76 25.79
N ASP A 371 -1.61 3.18 26.79
CA ASP A 371 -1.33 1.78 27.15
C ASP A 371 -1.88 0.84 26.07
N THR A 372 -3.17 0.99 25.73
CA THR A 372 -3.87 0.12 24.78
C THR A 372 -4.43 0.91 23.59
N ARG A 373 -4.20 0.42 22.37
CA ARG A 373 -4.80 0.96 21.14
C ARG A 373 -5.71 -0.07 20.48
N LEU A 374 -6.99 0.27 20.36
CA LEU A 374 -7.97 -0.56 19.64
C LEU A 374 -8.26 0.06 18.27
N VAL A 375 -7.89 -0.64 17.21
CA VAL A 375 -8.11 -0.26 15.81
C VAL A 375 -9.33 -0.98 15.27
N LEU A 376 -10.34 -0.21 14.88
CA LEU A 376 -11.61 -0.71 14.37
C LEU A 376 -11.67 -0.69 12.84
N SER A 377 -12.20 -1.77 12.24
CA SER A 377 -12.51 -1.87 10.81
C SER A 377 -13.43 -3.05 10.48
N GLY A 378 -14.44 -2.78 9.65
CA GLY A 378 -15.38 -3.78 9.14
C GLY A 378 -14.74 -4.65 8.06
N SER A 379 -13.63 -4.18 7.49
CA SER A 379 -12.82 -4.84 6.48
C SER A 379 -11.53 -5.39 7.11
N SER A 380 -11.33 -6.70 7.01
CA SER A 380 -10.09 -7.38 7.43
C SER A 380 -8.85 -6.82 6.71
N PRO A 381 -8.86 -6.62 5.37
CA PRO A 381 -7.75 -5.99 4.66
C PRO A 381 -7.40 -4.58 5.18
N ASP A 382 -8.40 -3.72 5.42
CA ASP A 382 -8.17 -2.34 5.86
C ASP A 382 -7.69 -2.26 7.31
N TRP A 383 -8.16 -3.20 8.14
CA TRP A 383 -7.65 -3.39 9.50
C TRP A 383 -6.17 -3.75 9.47
N LYS A 384 -5.82 -4.81 8.73
CA LYS A 384 -4.44 -5.28 8.57
C LYS A 384 -3.56 -4.18 8.00
N TYR A 385 -4.06 -3.40 7.05
CA TYR A 385 -3.36 -2.25 6.52
C TYR A 385 -3.09 -1.20 7.60
N SER A 386 -4.09 -0.82 8.39
CA SER A 386 -3.93 0.26 9.38
C SER A 386 -3.01 -0.11 10.52
N VAL A 387 -3.18 -1.30 11.09
CA VAL A 387 -2.29 -1.78 12.16
C VAL A 387 -0.86 -1.91 11.65
N ARG A 388 -0.67 -2.29 10.37
CA ARG A 388 0.67 -2.42 9.81
C ARG A 388 1.37 -1.11 9.47
N ASN A 389 0.62 -0.10 9.02
CA ASN A 389 1.23 1.11 8.46
C ASN A 389 1.13 2.34 9.36
N LYS A 390 0.29 2.31 10.40
CA LYS A 390 -0.03 3.50 11.20
C LYS A 390 0.43 3.39 12.66
N LEU A 391 0.71 2.18 13.15
CA LEU A 391 1.27 2.03 14.50
C LEU A 391 2.63 2.72 14.59
N ILE A 392 2.81 3.51 15.65
CA ILE A 392 4.07 4.17 15.96
C ILE A 392 4.77 3.37 17.07
N PRO A 393 6.00 2.85 16.85
CA PRO A 393 6.76 2.17 17.90
C PRO A 393 6.86 3.02 19.17
N GLY A 394 6.60 2.41 20.33
CA GLY A 394 6.61 3.11 21.63
C GLY A 394 5.38 3.97 21.95
N ALA A 395 4.49 4.25 20.99
CA ALA A 395 3.26 5.00 21.25
C ALA A 395 2.11 4.15 21.84
N GLN A 396 2.26 2.83 21.84
CA GLN A 396 1.34 1.92 22.51
C GLN A 396 2.06 0.68 23.01
N THR A 397 1.58 0.10 24.11
CA THR A 397 2.07 -1.18 24.64
C THR A 397 1.25 -2.34 24.08
N TYR A 398 -0.07 -2.17 23.99
CA TYR A 398 -1.01 -3.20 23.54
C TYR A 398 -1.79 -2.78 22.31
N VAL A 399 -2.05 -3.73 21.42
CA VAL A 399 -2.89 -3.55 20.23
C VAL A 399 -3.85 -4.72 20.10
N ASN A 400 -5.10 -4.46 19.75
CA ASN A 400 -6.06 -5.53 19.54
C ASN A 400 -5.67 -6.43 18.36
N ASP A 401 -6.05 -7.70 18.41
CA ASP A 401 -5.98 -8.60 17.25
C ASP A 401 -7.22 -8.45 16.33
N GLU A 402 -7.29 -9.33 15.32
CA GLU A 402 -8.37 -9.30 14.33
C GLU A 402 -9.74 -9.63 14.93
N SER A 403 -9.82 -10.33 16.08
CA SER A 403 -11.10 -10.71 16.72
C SER A 403 -11.87 -9.49 17.21
N LEU A 404 -11.14 -8.48 17.71
CA LEU A 404 -11.67 -7.24 18.28
C LEU A 404 -11.85 -6.12 17.24
N ARG A 405 -11.57 -6.36 15.95
CA ARG A 405 -11.61 -5.31 14.92
C ARG A 405 -12.99 -4.68 14.71
N TRP A 406 -14.06 -5.40 15.05
CA TRP A 406 -15.43 -4.93 14.79
C TRP A 406 -16.45 -5.58 15.74
N PRO A 407 -16.44 -5.21 17.03
CA PRO A 407 -17.14 -5.93 18.10
C PRO A 407 -18.61 -6.25 17.82
N VAL A 408 -19.40 -5.25 17.44
CA VAL A 408 -20.86 -5.41 17.26
C VAL A 408 -21.20 -6.47 16.20
N ARG A 409 -20.45 -6.55 15.09
CA ARG A 409 -20.72 -7.52 14.02
C ARG A 409 -19.99 -8.85 14.22
N ASN A 410 -18.71 -8.80 14.61
CA ASN A 410 -17.89 -10.02 14.67
C ASN A 410 -18.16 -10.84 15.94
N ILE A 411 -18.35 -10.17 17.07
CA ILE A 411 -18.57 -10.81 18.37
C ILE A 411 -20.06 -10.89 18.64
N GLY A 412 -20.78 -9.78 18.44
CA GLY A 412 -22.22 -9.72 18.64
C GLY A 412 -23.04 -10.44 17.57
N GLY A 413 -22.46 -10.68 16.39
CA GLY A 413 -23.16 -11.33 15.27
C GLY A 413 -24.27 -10.47 14.65
N TRP A 414 -24.36 -9.17 14.97
CA TRP A 414 -25.49 -8.34 14.54
C TRP A 414 -25.50 -8.17 13.02
N THR A 415 -26.57 -8.55 12.35
CA THR A 415 -26.70 -8.39 10.90
C THR A 415 -27.18 -6.99 10.53
N THR A 416 -27.06 -6.62 9.25
CA THR A 416 -27.61 -5.34 8.75
C THR A 416 -29.13 -5.25 8.84
N GLU A 417 -29.81 -6.37 9.08
CA GLU A 417 -31.25 -6.39 9.36
C GLU A 417 -31.56 -5.98 10.80
N GLN A 418 -30.71 -6.39 11.75
CA GLN A 418 -30.86 -6.05 13.17
C GLN A 418 -30.37 -4.64 13.51
N PHE A 419 -29.35 -4.17 12.79
CA PHE A 419 -28.81 -2.82 12.93
C PHE A 419 -28.34 -2.37 11.55
N ALA A 420 -29.12 -1.56 10.84
CA ALA A 420 -28.82 -1.21 9.45
C ALA A 420 -27.58 -0.32 9.30
N ALA A 421 -27.39 0.61 10.24
CA ALA A 421 -26.31 1.57 10.19
C ALA A 421 -24.94 0.95 10.47
N ILE A 422 -23.88 1.66 10.06
CA ILE A 422 -22.52 1.33 10.48
C ILE A 422 -22.38 1.77 11.95
N PRO A 423 -22.01 0.89 12.90
CA PRO A 423 -21.78 1.29 14.29
C PRO A 423 -20.63 2.29 14.43
N THR A 424 -20.78 3.31 15.27
CA THR A 424 -19.71 4.27 15.57
C THR A 424 -18.57 3.62 16.36
N SER A 425 -17.39 4.27 16.40
CA SER A 425 -16.29 3.80 17.27
C SER A 425 -16.70 3.82 18.75
N GLY A 426 -17.47 4.82 19.15
CA GLY A 426 -18.04 4.93 20.49
C GLY A 426 -18.94 3.74 20.81
N PHE A 427 -19.89 3.45 19.92
CA PHE A 427 -20.83 2.36 20.12
C PHE A 427 -20.19 0.97 20.08
N ASN A 428 -19.21 0.73 19.19
CA ASN A 428 -18.46 -0.53 19.20
C ASN A 428 -17.76 -0.79 20.54
N MET A 429 -17.14 0.25 21.11
CA MET A 429 -16.45 0.14 22.39
C MET A 429 -17.43 -0.02 23.54
N LEU A 430 -18.51 0.76 23.55
CA LEU A 430 -19.55 0.68 24.55
C LEU A 430 -20.20 -0.71 24.59
N TRP A 431 -20.61 -1.20 23.42
CA TRP A 431 -21.18 -2.54 23.28
C TRP A 431 -20.20 -3.62 23.76
N LEU A 432 -18.91 -3.49 23.44
CA LEU A 432 -17.89 -4.45 23.87
C LEU A 432 -17.76 -4.48 25.41
N LEU A 433 -17.74 -3.32 26.06
CA LEU A 433 -17.64 -3.23 27.52
C LEU A 433 -18.90 -3.74 28.22
N ASP A 434 -20.08 -3.46 27.66
CA ASP A 434 -21.34 -4.01 28.13
C ASP A 434 -21.36 -5.53 28.00
N PHE A 435 -21.01 -6.06 26.82
CA PHE A 435 -20.95 -7.49 26.52
C PHE A 435 -19.98 -8.25 27.43
N LEU A 436 -18.82 -7.66 27.74
CA LEU A 436 -17.82 -8.30 28.60
C LEU A 436 -18.25 -8.34 30.08
N ASP A 437 -19.03 -7.34 30.52
CA ASP A 437 -19.62 -7.24 31.86
C ASP A 437 -18.64 -7.58 33.01
N VAL A 438 -17.47 -6.96 32.99
CA VAL A 438 -16.42 -7.16 34.01
C VAL A 438 -16.00 -5.89 34.73
N SER A 439 -16.48 -4.73 34.30
CA SER A 439 -16.17 -3.43 34.91
C SER A 439 -17.31 -3.02 35.83
N PRO A 440 -17.07 -2.85 37.14
CA PRO A 440 -18.11 -2.51 38.11
C PRO A 440 -18.69 -1.11 37.88
N THR A 441 -17.95 -0.23 37.19
CA THR A 441 -18.41 1.10 36.82
C THR A 441 -18.20 1.33 35.33
N LEU A 442 -19.24 1.76 34.63
CA LEU A 442 -19.17 2.12 33.21
C LEU A 442 -19.95 3.41 32.95
N ASP A 443 -19.19 4.50 32.81
CA ASP A 443 -19.74 5.84 32.63
C ASP A 443 -19.42 6.42 31.25
N LEU A 444 -20.42 7.05 30.66
CA LEU A 444 -20.30 7.79 29.40
C LEU A 444 -20.30 9.29 29.71
N ILE A 445 -19.20 9.96 29.37
CA ILE A 445 -19.01 11.39 29.60
C ILE A 445 -19.17 12.14 28.28
N GLY A 446 -20.19 13.00 28.22
CA GLY A 446 -20.44 13.87 27.08
C GLY A 446 -21.10 13.19 25.87
N PHE A 447 -21.71 12.02 26.04
CA PHE A 447 -22.44 11.34 24.97
C PHE A 447 -23.79 12.03 24.71
N ASP A 448 -23.76 13.13 23.98
CA ASP A 448 -24.94 13.88 23.53
C ASP A 448 -25.27 13.63 22.05
N PHE A 449 -24.63 12.63 21.45
CA PHE A 449 -24.88 12.20 20.07
C PHE A 449 -24.69 13.33 19.04
N TYR A 450 -23.72 14.22 19.33
CA TYR A 450 -23.36 15.39 18.52
C TYR A 450 -24.41 16.51 18.50
N GLU A 451 -25.36 16.52 19.42
CA GLU A 451 -26.31 17.64 19.60
C GLU A 451 -25.58 18.97 19.86
N SER A 452 -24.46 18.96 20.59
CA SER A 452 -23.62 20.16 20.81
C SER A 452 -22.49 20.35 19.79
N GLY A 453 -22.47 19.58 18.71
CA GLY A 453 -21.37 19.56 17.77
C GLY A 453 -20.15 18.81 18.30
N ALA A 454 -18.99 19.02 17.66
CA ALA A 454 -17.78 18.25 17.92
C ALA A 454 -16.69 19.06 18.63
N TYR A 455 -16.00 18.43 19.59
CA TYR A 455 -14.78 18.93 20.21
C TYR A 455 -13.62 17.97 19.89
N ARG A 456 -12.81 18.34 18.90
CA ARG A 456 -11.76 17.51 18.31
C ARG A 456 -10.48 18.33 18.09
N LEU A 457 -9.42 17.67 17.63
CA LEU A 457 -8.25 18.35 17.08
C LEU A 457 -8.64 19.34 15.96
N PRO A 458 -7.98 20.52 15.84
CA PRO A 458 -8.31 21.52 14.83
C PRO A 458 -8.35 20.98 13.39
N GLU A 459 -7.43 20.07 13.04
CA GLU A 459 -7.34 19.47 11.71
C GLU A 459 -8.52 18.53 11.41
N ALA A 460 -9.13 17.96 12.46
CA ALA A 460 -10.27 17.07 12.36
C ALA A 460 -11.62 17.81 12.38
N MET A 461 -11.65 19.09 12.75
CA MET A 461 -12.87 19.92 12.71
C MET A 461 -13.36 20.18 11.29
N LYS A 462 -12.49 20.02 10.28
CA LYS A 462 -12.84 20.13 8.86
C LYS A 462 -13.61 18.92 8.32
N LEU A 463 -13.62 17.81 9.06
CA LEU A 463 -14.33 16.60 8.67
C LEU A 463 -15.79 16.67 9.12
N ALA A 464 -16.70 16.59 8.16
CA ALA A 464 -18.13 16.49 8.44
C ALA A 464 -18.42 15.28 9.34
N ILE A 465 -19.37 15.43 10.26
CA ILE A 465 -19.93 14.29 11.00
C ILE A 465 -20.66 13.41 9.98
N THR A 466 -20.20 12.17 9.83
CA THR A 466 -20.68 11.32 8.74
C THR A 466 -22.12 10.87 9.01
N ASN A 467 -22.97 10.94 8.00
CA ASN A 467 -24.37 10.50 8.03
C ASN A 467 -24.56 8.98 7.81
N VAL A 468 -23.47 8.24 7.57
CA VAL A 468 -23.51 6.76 7.45
C VAL A 468 -23.75 6.05 8.79
N HIS A 469 -23.72 6.80 9.89
CA HIS A 469 -24.03 6.36 11.24
C HIS A 469 -25.44 6.80 11.62
N GLU A 470 -26.16 5.96 12.35
CA GLU A 470 -27.49 6.28 12.87
C GLU A 470 -27.43 6.48 14.39
N TYR A 471 -27.11 7.70 14.79
CA TYR A 471 -26.92 8.06 16.20
C TYR A 471 -28.19 7.89 17.05
N GLY A 472 -29.38 7.93 16.44
CA GLY A 472 -30.66 7.73 17.14
C GLY A 472 -30.84 6.31 17.69
N SER A 473 -30.49 5.31 16.89
CA SER A 473 -30.52 3.90 17.32
C SER A 473 -29.47 3.61 18.39
N GLU A 474 -28.26 4.17 18.27
CA GLU A 474 -27.24 4.08 19.32
C GLU A 474 -27.70 4.76 20.62
N LYS A 475 -28.27 5.96 20.54
CA LYS A 475 -28.83 6.69 21.68
C LYS A 475 -29.90 5.90 22.40
N THR A 476 -30.83 5.31 21.66
CA THR A 476 -31.90 4.49 22.22
C THR A 476 -31.32 3.32 23.02
N TRP A 477 -30.37 2.59 22.42
CA TRP A 477 -29.70 1.46 23.08
C TRP A 477 -28.98 1.86 24.38
N VAL A 478 -28.33 3.03 24.39
CA VAL A 478 -27.66 3.57 25.59
C VAL A 478 -28.68 3.90 26.67
N MET A 479 -29.73 4.63 26.31
CA MET A 479 -30.72 5.12 27.27
C MET A 479 -31.54 3.99 27.90
N GLU A 480 -31.78 2.90 27.17
CA GLU A 480 -32.42 1.68 27.70
C GLU A 480 -31.58 0.99 28.80
N ARG A 481 -30.27 1.22 28.83
CA ARG A 481 -29.33 0.61 29.80
C ARG A 481 -28.85 1.57 30.87
N ALA A 482 -29.22 2.85 30.77
CA ALA A 482 -28.79 3.86 31.73
C ALA A 482 -29.44 3.60 33.09
N GLN A 483 -28.62 3.41 34.12
CA GLN A 483 -29.08 3.35 35.52
C GLN A 483 -29.26 4.75 36.10
N SER A 484 -28.44 5.72 35.67
CA SER A 484 -28.61 7.12 36.03
C SER A 484 -28.08 8.06 34.96
N VAL A 485 -28.65 9.26 34.91
CA VAL A 485 -28.20 10.35 34.05
C VAL A 485 -28.08 11.61 34.89
N SER A 486 -26.87 12.16 34.99
CA SER A 486 -26.59 13.36 35.78
C SER A 486 -25.70 14.30 34.98
N GLY A 487 -26.30 15.41 34.51
CA GLY A 487 -25.60 16.38 33.66
C GLY A 487 -25.05 15.72 32.39
N MET A 488 -23.72 15.65 32.29
CA MET A 488 -23.01 15.06 31.14
C MET A 488 -22.62 13.60 31.33
N ARG A 489 -22.95 13.00 32.48
CA ARG A 489 -22.64 11.61 32.79
C ARG A 489 -23.87 10.74 32.61
N ILE A 490 -23.75 9.70 31.80
CA ILE A 490 -24.70 8.59 31.71
C ILE A 490 -24.01 7.38 32.32
N SER A 491 -24.54 6.85 33.42
CA SER A 491 -23.99 5.68 34.09
C SER A 491 -24.79 4.44 33.72
N LEU A 492 -24.11 3.40 33.25
CA LEU A 492 -24.74 2.12 32.91
C LEU A 492 -24.70 1.10 34.06
N ARG A 493 -23.77 1.28 35.00
CA ARG A 493 -23.64 0.54 36.26
C ARG A 493 -22.56 1.17 37.13
#